data_AF-A0AAA9S8Z4-F1
#
_entry.id   AF-A0AAA9S8Z4-F1
#
_cell.length_a   1.000
_cell.length_b   1.000
_cell.length_c   1.000
_cell.angle_alpha   90.00
_cell.angle_beta   90.00
_cell.angle_gamma   90.00
#
_symmetry.space_group_name_H-M   'P 1'
#
loop_
_entity.id
_entity.type
_entity.pdbx_description
1 polymer ?
#
loop_
_entity_poly.entity_id
_entity_poly.type
_entity_poly.pdbx_seq_one_letter_code
_entity_poly.pdbx_strand_id
1 'polypeptide(L)'
;NFPLSICDTELSGQLSEDNVILPKEKKDPASGAETKDNKCVFPFIYGNKKYFDCTLHGSLFLWCSLDADYTGRWKYCTKNDYAKCVFPFIYEGKSYDTCIIIGSTFMNYWCSLSSNYDEDGVWKYC
;
A
#
# COMPACT_ATOMS: atom_id res chain seq x y z
N ASN A 1 57.79 33.83 9.15
CA ASN A 1 57.55 33.35 10.52
C ASN A 1 57.17 31.88 10.48
N PHE A 2 58.15 31.00 10.75
CA PHE A 2 57.95 29.62 11.25
C PHE A 2 57.40 29.65 12.70
N PRO A 3 56.92 28.56 13.34
CA PRO A 3 56.94 27.12 12.99
C PRO A 3 55.51 26.47 13.01
N LEU A 4 55.19 25.26 12.53
CA LEU A 4 55.69 23.86 12.70
C LEU A 4 55.45 23.20 14.08
N SER A 5 54.97 21.93 14.00
CA SER A 5 55.01 20.83 14.98
C SER A 5 53.83 20.71 15.96
N ILE A 6 52.86 19.77 15.84
CA ILE A 6 52.84 18.27 15.92
C ILE A 6 52.94 17.74 17.36
N CYS A 7 52.24 16.61 17.58
CA CYS A 7 52.29 15.60 18.66
C CYS A 7 51.21 15.74 19.74
N ASP A 8 50.52 14.70 20.21
CA ASP A 8 50.41 13.30 19.80
C ASP A 8 49.17 12.70 20.50
N THR A 9 48.72 11.61 19.91
CA THR A 9 47.72 10.62 20.34
C THR A 9 47.83 10.22 21.81
N GLU A 10 46.70 10.11 22.54
CA GLU A 10 46.49 8.92 23.36
C GLU A 10 45.02 8.57 23.60
N LEU A 11 44.86 7.26 23.66
CA LEU A 11 43.67 6.43 23.56
C LEU A 11 42.96 6.35 24.92
N SER A 12 41.65 6.58 24.96
CA SER A 12 40.78 5.91 25.93
C SER A 12 39.46 5.62 25.25
N GLY A 13 39.25 4.33 24.96
CA GLY A 13 37.95 3.83 24.57
C GLY A 13 36.99 3.90 25.75
N GLN A 14 35.71 4.04 25.47
CA GLN A 14 34.66 3.34 26.17
C GLN A 14 33.40 3.34 25.30
N LEU A 15 33.01 2.13 24.90
CA LEU A 15 31.66 1.79 24.46
C LEU A 15 30.67 2.22 25.54
N SER A 16 29.61 2.92 25.18
CA SER A 16 28.33 2.78 25.89
C SER A 16 27.17 3.44 25.14
N GLU A 17 26.23 2.56 24.78
CA GLU A 17 24.79 2.73 24.93
C GLU A 17 24.07 3.60 23.89
N ASP A 18 23.57 2.87 22.89
CA ASP A 18 22.39 3.14 22.09
C ASP A 18 21.38 4.05 22.81
N ASN A 19 21.32 5.31 22.38
CA ASN A 19 20.18 6.18 22.64
C ASN A 19 19.64 6.72 21.32
N VAL A 20 19.25 5.78 20.44
CA VAL A 20 18.26 6.09 19.41
C VAL A 20 16.89 5.96 20.07
N ILE A 21 16.34 7.10 20.48
CA ILE A 21 14.91 7.19 20.80
C ILE A 21 14.15 7.02 19.49
N LEU A 22 13.80 5.77 19.15
CA LEU A 22 12.73 5.52 18.20
C LEU A 22 11.44 6.13 18.79
N PRO A 23 10.66 6.90 18.03
CA PRO A 23 9.32 7.29 18.45
C PRO A 23 8.54 6.02 18.81
N LYS A 24 8.14 5.95 20.08
CA LYS A 24 7.39 4.83 20.67
C LYS A 24 6.24 4.43 19.74
N GLU A 25 6.20 3.16 19.34
CA GLU A 25 4.99 2.51 18.86
C GLU A 25 3.89 2.70 19.91
N LYS A 26 2.87 3.50 19.58
CA LYS A 26 1.66 3.56 20.38
C LYS A 26 0.84 2.32 20.08
N LYS A 27 1.02 1.32 20.95
CA LYS A 27 0.17 0.16 21.13
C LYS A 27 -1.30 0.59 21.26
N ASP A 28 -2.14 0.00 20.42
CA ASP A 28 -3.59 0.20 20.38
C ASP A 28 -4.24 -0.08 21.74
N PRO A 29 -5.19 0.75 22.19
CA PRO A 29 -6.20 0.31 23.12
C PRO A 29 -7.32 -0.37 22.35
N ALA A 30 -7.49 -1.67 22.60
CA ALA A 30 -8.72 -2.37 22.28
C ALA A 30 -9.89 -1.66 22.97
N SER A 31 -10.75 -1.04 22.17
CA SER A 31 -12.05 -0.53 22.58
C SER A 31 -12.97 -0.79 21.40
N GLY A 32 -13.95 -1.69 21.56
CA GLY A 32 -14.97 -1.94 20.55
C GLY A 32 -15.66 -0.63 20.19
N ALA A 33 -15.42 -0.15 18.98
CA ALA A 33 -16.01 1.07 18.43
C ALA A 33 -16.12 0.89 16.92
N GLU A 34 -17.31 1.15 16.37
CA GLU A 34 -17.49 1.34 14.94
C GLU A 34 -16.71 2.59 14.50
N THR A 35 -15.43 2.43 14.21
CA THR A 35 -14.66 3.44 13.52
C THR A 35 -15.07 3.40 12.05
N LYS A 36 -15.97 4.31 11.64
CA LYS A 36 -16.22 4.62 10.22
C LYS A 36 -14.96 5.21 9.62
N ASP A 37 -13.99 4.35 9.36
CA ASP A 37 -12.78 4.66 8.63
C ASP A 37 -13.19 5.12 7.23
N ASN A 38 -12.91 6.38 6.89
CA ASN A 38 -13.21 6.97 5.58
C ASN A 38 -12.25 6.44 4.49
N LYS A 39 -12.06 5.12 4.45
CA LYS A 39 -11.23 4.43 3.48
C LYS A 39 -12.10 3.72 2.45
N CYS A 40 -11.56 3.68 1.24
CA CYS A 40 -12.17 2.91 0.17
C CYS A 40 -12.22 1.43 0.55
N VAL A 41 -13.35 0.79 0.28
CA VAL A 41 -13.51 -0.65 0.39
C VAL A 41 -13.38 -1.23 -1.01
N PHE A 42 -12.50 -2.21 -1.17
CA PHE A 42 -12.35 -2.96 -2.42
C PHE A 42 -12.46 -4.46 -2.15
N PRO A 43 -13.13 -5.22 -3.03
CA PRO A 43 -14.02 -4.71 -4.08
C PRO A 43 -15.31 -4.08 -3.52
N PHE A 44 -15.92 -3.14 -4.25
CA PHE A 44 -17.25 -2.62 -3.94
C PHE A 44 -18.23 -2.77 -5.11
N ILE A 45 -19.53 -2.87 -4.82
CA ILE A 45 -20.60 -3.03 -5.81
C ILE A 45 -21.33 -1.69 -5.97
N TYR A 46 -21.42 -1.19 -7.20
CA TYR A 46 -22.20 -0.01 -7.56
C TYR A 46 -22.92 -0.22 -8.90
N GLY A 47 -24.24 -0.04 -8.93
CA GLY A 47 -25.04 -0.25 -10.15
C GLY A 47 -24.90 -1.67 -10.73
N ASN A 48 -24.94 -2.69 -9.87
CA ASN A 48 -24.75 -4.11 -10.22
C ASN A 48 -23.39 -4.45 -10.85
N LYS A 49 -22.40 -3.57 -10.73
CA LYS A 49 -21.03 -3.82 -11.19
C LYS A 49 -20.06 -3.78 -10.02
N LYS A 50 -19.14 -4.75 -9.99
CA LYS A 50 -18.06 -4.84 -9.02
C LYS A 50 -16.87 -4.00 -9.48
N TYR A 51 -16.29 -3.23 -8.56
CA TYR A 51 -15.13 -2.36 -8.79
C TYR A 51 -14.01 -2.71 -7.82
N PHE A 52 -12.81 -2.85 -8.35
CA PHE A 52 -11.60 -3.20 -7.59
C PHE A 52 -10.65 -2.03 -7.41
N ASP A 53 -10.98 -0.86 -7.95
CA ASP A 53 -10.22 0.38 -7.79
C ASP A 53 -11.19 1.58 -7.91
N CYS A 54 -10.66 2.79 -7.71
CA CYS A 54 -11.38 4.03 -7.97
C CYS A 54 -11.95 4.07 -9.38
N THR A 55 -13.19 4.56 -9.52
CA THR A 55 -13.91 4.57 -10.79
C THR A 55 -14.43 5.95 -11.17
N LEU A 56 -14.54 6.20 -12.48
CA LEU A 56 -15.24 7.36 -13.05
C LEU A 56 -16.71 7.05 -13.34
N HIS A 57 -17.18 5.82 -13.07
CA HIS A 57 -18.55 5.45 -13.43
C HIS A 57 -19.57 6.31 -12.68
N GLY A 58 -20.44 7.00 -13.44
CA GLY A 58 -21.45 7.90 -12.89
C GLY A 58 -20.90 9.17 -12.23
N SER A 59 -19.63 9.53 -12.46
CA SER A 59 -19.00 10.71 -11.85
C SER A 59 -18.01 11.37 -12.81
N LEU A 60 -17.82 12.68 -12.68
CA LEU A 60 -16.77 13.41 -13.39
C LEU A 60 -15.38 13.20 -12.77
N PHE A 61 -15.31 12.79 -11.50
CA PHE A 61 -14.07 12.57 -10.76
C PHE A 61 -14.00 11.16 -10.20
N LEU A 62 -12.78 10.61 -10.12
CA LEU A 62 -12.51 9.27 -9.59
C LEU A 62 -13.00 9.17 -8.14
N TRP A 63 -13.76 8.13 -7.84
CA TRP A 63 -14.36 7.92 -6.53
C TRP A 63 -14.35 6.45 -6.15
N CYS A 64 -14.55 6.18 -4.86
CA CYS A 64 -14.69 4.84 -4.32
C CYS A 64 -15.83 4.80 -3.29
N SER A 65 -16.43 3.62 -3.10
CA SER A 65 -17.34 3.41 -1.97
C SER A 65 -16.58 3.13 -0.69
N LEU A 66 -17.19 3.49 0.43
CA LEU A 66 -16.72 3.16 1.79
C LEU A 66 -17.41 1.89 2.32
N ASP A 67 -18.18 1.21 1.48
CA ASP A 67 -18.94 -0.01 1.76
C ASP A 67 -18.70 -1.03 0.65
N ALA A 68 -18.75 -2.32 0.97
CA ALA A 68 -18.64 -3.37 -0.04
C ALA A 68 -19.88 -3.44 -0.96
N ASP A 69 -21.06 -3.19 -0.39
CA ASP A 69 -22.31 -2.98 -1.15
C ASP A 69 -22.72 -1.52 -0.98
N TYR A 70 -22.83 -0.78 -2.07
CA TYR A 70 -22.96 0.68 -2.01
C TYR A 70 -24.26 1.11 -1.32
N THR A 71 -24.13 1.65 -0.10
CA THR A 71 -25.26 2.21 0.67
C THR A 71 -25.33 3.74 0.59
N GLY A 72 -24.66 4.36 -0.40
CA GLY A 72 -24.59 5.81 -0.53
C GLY A 72 -23.40 6.48 0.14
N ARG A 73 -22.49 5.73 0.82
CA ARG A 73 -21.25 6.30 1.35
C ARG A 73 -20.11 6.16 0.34
N TRP A 74 -19.50 7.29 0.03
CA TRP A 74 -18.42 7.38 -0.95
C TRP A 74 -17.54 8.60 -0.68
N LYS A 75 -16.37 8.63 -1.32
CA LYS A 75 -15.53 9.82 -1.40
C LYS A 75 -14.79 9.88 -2.74
N TYR A 76 -14.32 11.07 -3.08
CA TYR A 76 -13.35 11.22 -4.17
C TYR A 76 -12.01 10.62 -3.78
N CYS A 77 -11.39 9.93 -4.74
CA CYS A 77 -10.10 9.30 -4.52
C CYS A 77 -8.97 10.32 -4.53
N THR A 78 -8.06 10.15 -3.58
CA THR A 78 -6.75 10.77 -3.56
C THR A 78 -5.67 9.75 -3.93
N LYS A 79 -4.40 10.17 -3.98
CA LYS A 79 -3.27 9.29 -4.33
C LYS A 79 -3.18 8.02 -3.48
N ASN A 80 -3.66 8.05 -2.23
CA ASN A 80 -3.55 6.92 -1.30
C ASN A 80 -4.76 5.98 -1.33
N ASP A 81 -5.81 6.36 -2.06
CA ASP A 81 -7.09 5.65 -2.07
C ASP A 81 -7.18 4.58 -3.16
N TYR A 82 -6.24 4.55 -4.10
CA TYR A 82 -6.18 3.53 -5.13
C TYR A 82 -5.88 2.16 -4.53
N ALA A 83 -6.52 1.15 -5.10
CA ALA A 83 -6.39 -0.23 -4.69
C ALA A 83 -4.92 -0.68 -4.73
N LYS A 84 -4.55 -1.48 -3.73
CA LYS A 84 -3.23 -2.09 -3.65
C LYS A 84 -3.25 -3.44 -4.35
N CYS A 85 -2.07 -3.90 -4.75
CA CYS A 85 -1.92 -5.26 -5.22
C CYS A 85 -2.39 -6.23 -4.13
N VAL A 86 -3.13 -7.25 -4.52
CA VAL A 86 -3.48 -8.35 -3.62
C VAL A 86 -2.42 -9.43 -3.79
N PHE A 87 -1.83 -9.84 -2.67
CA PHE A 87 -0.87 -10.93 -2.63
C PHE A 87 -1.30 -11.96 -1.57
N PRO A 88 -1.18 -13.26 -1.85
CA PRO A 88 -0.90 -13.82 -3.17
C PRO A 88 -2.09 -13.65 -4.14
N PHE A 89 -1.82 -13.65 -5.44
CA PHE A 89 -2.86 -13.72 -6.48
C PHE A 89 -2.62 -14.88 -7.45
N ILE A 90 -3.70 -15.43 -8.00
CA ILE A 90 -3.66 -16.54 -8.97
C ILE A 90 -3.66 -15.99 -10.39
N TYR A 91 -2.71 -16.42 -11.23
CA TYR A 91 -2.64 -16.19 -12.67
C TYR A 91 -2.21 -17.47 -13.40
N GLU A 92 -2.97 -17.88 -14.42
CA GLU A 92 -2.81 -19.15 -15.16
C GLU A 92 -2.68 -20.37 -14.22
N GLY A 93 -3.50 -20.40 -13.15
CA GLY A 93 -3.50 -21.45 -12.14
C GLY A 93 -2.29 -21.47 -11.21
N LYS A 94 -1.43 -20.44 -11.24
CA LYS A 94 -0.24 -20.31 -10.37
C LYS A 94 -0.40 -19.13 -9.42
N SER A 95 0.05 -19.31 -8.18
CA SER A 95 0.05 -18.28 -7.14
C SER A 95 1.33 -17.44 -7.20
N TYR A 96 1.18 -16.12 -7.16
CA TYR A 96 2.28 -15.15 -7.14
C TYR A 96 2.15 -14.19 -5.96
N ASP A 97 3.24 -13.98 -5.23
CA ASP A 97 3.35 -13.12 -4.05
C ASP A 97 4.04 -11.77 -4.33
N THR A 98 4.47 -11.58 -5.58
CA THR A 98 5.21 -10.42 -6.06
C THR A 98 4.67 -9.99 -7.42
N CYS A 99 5.03 -8.78 -7.85
CA CYS A 99 4.69 -8.33 -9.20
C CYS A 99 5.38 -9.22 -10.23
N ILE A 100 4.66 -9.60 -11.28
CA ILE A 100 5.16 -10.48 -12.33
C ILE A 100 5.27 -9.74 -13.66
N ILE A 101 6.18 -10.21 -14.51
CA ILE A 101 6.32 -9.74 -15.90
C ILE A 101 5.64 -10.68 -16.90
N ILE A 102 5.33 -11.90 -16.47
CA ILE A 102 4.75 -12.95 -17.30
C ILE A 102 3.35 -12.49 -17.75
N GLY A 103 3.01 -12.72 -19.03
CA GLY A 103 1.75 -12.28 -19.62
C GLY A 103 1.69 -10.79 -20.00
N SER A 104 2.71 -9.99 -19.67
CA SER A 104 2.75 -8.56 -20.01
C SER A 104 3.33 -8.32 -21.41
N THR A 105 2.57 -7.64 -22.27
CA THR A 105 2.97 -7.34 -23.65
C THR A 105 4.18 -6.39 -23.75
N PHE A 106 4.39 -5.57 -22.72
CA PHE A 106 5.36 -4.47 -22.74
C PHE A 106 6.51 -4.66 -21.77
N MET A 107 6.75 -5.88 -21.27
CA MET A 107 7.79 -6.18 -20.26
C MET A 107 7.68 -5.35 -18.97
N ASN A 108 6.48 -4.84 -18.66
CA ASN A 108 6.22 -4.14 -17.41
C ASN A 108 5.73 -5.10 -16.34
N TYR A 109 6.16 -4.89 -15.09
CA TYR A 109 5.67 -5.63 -13.94
C TYR A 109 4.23 -5.24 -13.62
N TRP A 110 3.41 -6.23 -13.30
CA TRP A 110 2.01 -6.03 -12.93
C TRP A 110 1.62 -6.93 -11.78
N CYS A 111 0.52 -6.59 -11.13
CA CYS A 111 -0.09 -7.35 -10.05
C CYS A 111 -1.61 -7.37 -10.21
N SER A 112 -2.27 -8.38 -9.64
CA SER A 112 -3.72 -8.39 -9.56
C SER A 112 -4.24 -7.49 -8.45
N LEU A 113 -5.46 -6.97 -8.65
CA LEU A 113 -6.24 -6.27 -7.62
C LEU A 113 -7.22 -7.21 -6.90
N SER A 114 -7.23 -8.49 -7.23
CA SER A 114 -8.01 -9.53 -6.56
C SER A 114 -7.13 -10.74 -6.23
N SER A 115 -7.66 -11.65 -5.42
CA SER A 115 -6.95 -12.91 -5.10
C SER A 115 -6.89 -13.87 -6.29
N ASN A 116 -7.76 -13.69 -7.29
CA ASN A 116 -7.81 -14.55 -8.47
C ASN A 116 -7.98 -13.73 -9.75
N TYR A 117 -6.86 -13.49 -10.44
CA TYR A 117 -6.88 -12.80 -11.72
C TYR A 117 -7.60 -13.63 -12.80
N ASP A 118 -7.50 -14.96 -12.77
CA ASP A 118 -8.11 -15.82 -13.79
C ASP A 118 -9.64 -15.70 -13.81
N GLU A 119 -10.24 -15.35 -12.67
CA GLU A 119 -11.69 -15.10 -12.53
C GLU A 119 -12.07 -13.64 -12.79
N ASP A 120 -11.37 -12.69 -12.17
CA ASP A 120 -11.78 -11.28 -12.17
C ASP A 120 -11.15 -10.46 -13.32
N GLY A 121 -9.99 -10.86 -13.83
CA GLY A 121 -9.25 -10.16 -14.89
C GLY A 121 -8.79 -8.75 -14.53
N VAL A 122 -8.73 -8.41 -13.23
CA VAL A 122 -8.37 -7.07 -12.74
C VAL A 122 -6.92 -6.99 -12.30
N TRP A 123 -6.24 -5.93 -12.75
CA TRP A 123 -4.81 -5.76 -12.54
C TRP A 123 -4.39 -4.30 -12.64
N LYS A 124 -3.17 -4.01 -12.21
CA LYS A 124 -2.48 -2.76 -12.47
C LYS A 124 -0.98 -2.97 -12.62
N TYR A 125 -0.31 -1.98 -13.18
CA TYR A 125 1.14 -1.94 -13.15
C TYR A 125 1.65 -1.70 -11.72
N CYS A 126 2.79 -2.34 -11.46
CA CYS A 126 3.71 -1.93 -10.41
C CYS A 126 4.65 -0.87 -11.01
#